data_AF-A0A3B9Y6B9-F1
#
_entry.id   AF-A0A3B9Y6B9-F1
#
_cell.length_a   1.000
_cell.length_b   1.000
_cell.length_c   1.000
_cell.angle_alpha   90.00
_cell.angle_beta   90.00
_cell.angle_gamma   90.00
#
_symmetry.space_group_name_H-M   'P 1'
#
loop_
_entity.id
_entity.type
_entity.pdbx_description
1 polymer ?
#
loop_
_entity_poly.entity_id
_entity_poly.type
_entity_poly.pdbx_seq_one_letter_code
_entity_poly.pdbx_strand_id
1 'polypeptide(L)' 'MSEVARLRKQIELECEAMRLALHGFAAVASHTVIEQKYNALGQHQETLEQLVGKEEASSIIIETYTRVIG' A
#
# COMPACT_ATOMS: atom_id res chain seq x y z
N MET A 1 6.31 23.61 11.37
CA MET A 1 6.12 22.17 11.04
C MET A 1 5.76 22.10 9.57
N SER A 2 6.53 21.40 8.76
CA SER A 2 6.33 21.31 7.30
C SER A 2 5.16 20.39 6.95
N GLU A 3 4.45 20.70 5.87
CA GLU A 3 3.40 19.85 5.29
C GLU A 3 3.88 18.42 5.02
N VAL A 4 5.17 18.29 4.70
CA VAL A 4 5.86 17.00 4.51
C VAL A 4 5.86 16.16 5.79
N ALA A 5 6.02 16.78 6.95
CA ALA A 5 5.99 16.07 8.23
C ALA A 5 4.57 15.57 8.56
N ARG A 6 3.55 16.32 8.16
CA ARG A 6 2.13 15.93 8.34
C ARG A 6 1.77 14.75 7.44
N LEU A 7 2.16 14.79 6.17
CA LEU A 7 1.97 13.69 5.21
C LEU A 7 2.65 12.41 5.66
N ARG A 8 3.89 12.50 6.14
CA ARG A 8 4.62 11.33 6.70
C ARG A 8 3.88 10.70 7.87
N LYS A 9 3.39 11.52 8.81
CA LYS A 9 2.61 11.05 9.96
C LYS A 9 1.33 10.34 9.53
N GLN A 10 0.67 10.83 8.48
CA GLN A 10 -0.56 10.25 7.96
C GLN A 10 -0.32 8.87 7.33
N ILE A 11 0.74 8.74 6.52
CA ILE A 11 1.13 7.47 5.91
C ILE A 11 1.48 6.43 6.98
N GLU A 12 2.19 6.86 8.02
CA GLU A 12 2.59 5.99 9.13
C GLU A 12 1.38 5.40 9.87
N LEU A 13 0.34 6.22 10.09
CA LEU A 13 -0.92 5.79 10.71
C LEU A 13 -1.70 4.80 9.84
N GLU A 14 -1.75 5.02 8.53
CA GLU A 14 -2.43 4.10 7.59
C GLU A 14 -1.75 2.73 7.53
N CYS A 15 -0.41 2.71 7.50
CA CYS A 15 0.36 1.48 7.55
C CYS A 15 0.16 0.71 8.85
N GLU A 16 0.09 1.42 9.98
CA GLU A 16 -0.16 0.80 11.29
C GLU A 16 -1.57 0.21 11.39
N ALA A 17 -2.58 0.92 10.87
CA ALA A 17 -3.95 0.41 10.76
C ALA A 17 -4.01 -0.85 9.87
N MET A 18 -3.27 -0.88 8.76
CA MET A 18 -3.23 -2.03 7.85
C MET A 18 -2.55 -3.24 8.50
N ARG A 19 -1.44 -3.02 9.22
CA ARG A 19 -0.75 -4.06 10.00
C ARG A 19 -1.65 -4.64 11.09
N LEU A 20 -2.40 -3.79 11.80
CA LEU A 20 -3.37 -4.23 12.80
C LEU A 20 -4.56 -4.98 12.17
N ALA A 21 -4.97 -4.63 10.95
CA ALA A 21 -6.01 -5.37 10.23
C ALA A 21 -5.52 -6.75 9.75
N LEU A 22 -4.24 -6.88 9.40
CA LEU A 22 -3.62 -8.13 8.93
C LEU A 22 -3.24 -9.09 10.06
N HIS A 23 -2.84 -8.57 11.22
CA HIS A 23 -2.34 -9.38 12.35
C HIS A 23 -3.24 -9.34 13.60
N GLY A 24 -4.20 -8.41 13.67
CA GLY A 24 -5.23 -8.40 14.68
C GLY A 24 -6.24 -9.52 14.46
N PHE A 25 -7.02 -9.84 15.49
CA PHE A 25 -7.93 -10.97 15.60
C PHE A 25 -9.17 -10.90 14.66
N ALA A 26 -8.98 -10.44 13.41
CA ALA A 26 -9.88 -10.68 12.30
C ALA A 26 -9.37 -11.91 11.56
N ALA A 27 -9.57 -13.09 12.14
CA ALA A 27 -9.26 -14.40 11.55
C ALA A 27 -10.00 -14.68 10.22
N VAL A 28 -10.69 -13.69 9.66
CA VAL A 28 -11.23 -13.69 8.30
C VAL A 28 -11.12 -12.24 7.80
N ALA A 29 -9.94 -11.80 7.35
CA ALA A 29 -9.90 -10.75 6.34
C ALA A 29 -10.66 -11.33 5.15
N SER A 30 -11.98 -11.05 5.07
CA SER A 30 -12.84 -11.54 3.99
C SER A 30 -12.08 -11.33 2.70
N HIS A 31 -11.99 -12.33 1.83
CA HIS A 31 -11.31 -12.20 0.54
C HIS A 31 -11.61 -10.85 -0.15
N THR A 32 -12.80 -10.31 0.06
CA THR A 32 -13.24 -8.95 -0.30
C THR A 32 -12.30 -7.82 0.14
N VAL A 33 -11.79 -7.81 1.37
CA VAL A 33 -10.89 -6.77 1.88
C VAL A 33 -9.53 -6.88 1.20
N ILE A 34 -9.02 -8.10 1.05
CA ILE A 34 -7.76 -8.36 0.34
C ILE A 34 -7.91 -7.96 -1.14
N GLU A 35 -9.00 -8.35 -1.78
CA GLU A 35 -9.34 -8.00 -3.16
C GLU A 35 -9.47 -6.49 -3.37
N GLN A 36 -10.12 -5.76 -2.44
CA GLN A 36 -10.17 -4.30 -2.46
C GLN A 36 -8.76 -3.67 -2.40
N LYS A 37 -7.87 -4.23 -1.58
CA LYS A 37 -6.49 -3.74 -1.48
C LYS A 37 -5.67 -4.07 -2.75
N TYR A 38 -5.88 -5.23 -3.38
CA TYR A 38 -5.26 -5.55 -4.67
C TYR A 38 -5.78 -4.66 -5.80
N ASN A 39 -7.09 -4.36 -5.84
CA ASN A 39 -7.65 -3.44 -6.83
C ASN A 39 -7.09 -2.03 -6.69
N ALA A 40 -6.94 -1.54 -5.45
CA ALA A 40 -6.27 -0.27 -5.19
C ALA A 40 -4.80 -0.28 -5.63
N LEU A 41 -4.09 -1.39 -5.37
CA LEU A 41 -2.70 -1.57 -5.83
C LEU A 41 -2.59 -1.48 -7.36
N GLY A 42 -3.51 -2.11 -8.10
CA GLY A 42 -3.57 -2.04 -9.56
C GLY A 42 -3.79 -0.62 -10.08
N GLN A 43 -4.71 0.14 -9.48
CA GLN A 43 -4.94 1.55 -9.84
C GLN A 43 -3.70 2.43 -9.57
N HIS A 44 -3.01 2.18 -8.47
CA HIS A 44 -1.76 2.87 -8.16
C HIS A 44 -0.64 2.48 -9.14
N GLN A 45 -0.56 1.21 -9.53
CA GLN A 45 0.39 0.77 -10.56
C GLN A 45 0.11 1.48 -11.88
N GLU A 46 -1.13 1.50 -12.38
CA GLU A 46 -1.48 2.20 -13.63
C GLU A 46 -1.09 3.68 -13.59
N THR A 47 -1.30 4.34 -12.44
CA THR A 47 -0.92 5.74 -12.25
C THR A 47 0.61 5.91 -12.26
N LEU A 48 1.34 5.00 -11.61
CA LEU A 48 2.80 4.98 -11.63
C LEU A 48 3.35 4.72 -13.03
N GLU A 49 2.76 3.79 -13.79
CA GLU A 49 3.17 3.48 -15.17
C GLU A 49 3.08 4.72 -16.07
N GLN A 50 2.08 5.59 -15.86
CA GLN A 50 1.97 6.86 -16.60
C GLN A 50 3.05 7.89 -16.23
N LEU A 51 3.60 7.84 -15.02
CA LEU A 51 4.54 8.84 -14.50
C LEU A 51 6.00 8.44 -14.71
N VAL A 52 6.34 7.18 -14.49
CA VAL A 52 7.73 6.68 -14.50
C VAL A 52 7.99 5.60 -15.55
N GLY A 53 6.95 5.20 -16.29
CA GLY A 53 7.03 4.08 -17.22
C GLY A 53 6.89 2.73 -16.51
N LYS A 54 6.63 1.70 -17.32
CA LYS A 54 6.14 0.41 -16.83
C LYS A 54 7.13 -0.36 -15.97
N GLU A 55 8.41 -0.36 -16.34
CA GLU A 55 9.45 -1.10 -15.63
C GLU A 55 9.73 -0.50 -14.25
N GLU A 56 9.86 0.82 -14.17
CA GLU A 56 10.14 1.53 -12.93
C GLU A 56 8.94 1.46 -11.98
N ALA A 57 7.71 1.59 -12.51
CA ALA A 57 6.48 1.37 -11.75
C ALA A 57 6.41 -0.05 -11.16
N SER A 58 6.75 -1.07 -11.94
CA SER A 58 6.75 -2.47 -11.48
C SER A 58 7.79 -2.70 -10.38
N SER A 59 8.99 -2.14 -10.52
CA SER A 59 10.05 -2.25 -9.50
C SER A 59 9.61 -1.63 -8.17
N ILE A 60 9.03 -0.43 -8.22
CA ILE A 60 8.53 0.30 -7.03
C ILE A 60 7.44 -0.51 -6.32
N ILE A 61 6.48 -1.09 -7.06
CA ILE A 61 5.41 -1.89 -6.48
C ILE A 61 5.96 -3.16 -5.82
N ILE A 62 6.85 -3.89 -6.48
CA ILE A 62 7.43 -5.15 -5.97
C ILE A 62 8.28 -4.89 -4.73
N GLU A 63 9.14 -3.87 -4.74
CA GLU A 63 9.96 -3.50 -3.58
C GLU A 63 9.09 -3.11 -2.38
N THR A 64 8.06 -2.30 -2.62
CA THR A 64 7.14 -1.85 -1.56
C THR A 64 6.35 -3.01 -0.98
N TYR A 65 5.82 -3.89 -1.82
CA TYR A 65 5.08 -5.07 -1.37
C TYR A 65 5.96 -6.01 -0.54
N THR A 66 7.17 -6.32 -1.05
CA THR A 66 8.12 -7.22 -0.37
C THR A 66 8.55 -6.68 0.99
N ARG A 67 8.71 -5.35 1.12
CA ARG A 67 9.10 -4.72 2.39
C ARG A 67 7.99 -4.69 3.44
N VAL A 68 6.73 -4.60 3.01
CA VAL A 68 5.58 -4.36 3.91
C VAL A 68 4.86 -5.66 4.27
N ILE A 69 4.80 -6.61 3.33
CA ILE A 69 4.06 -7.88 3.46
C ILE A 69 4.99 -9.09 3.61
N GLY A 70 6.18 -9.06 3.00
CA GLY A 70 7.19 -10.11 3.13
C GLY A 70 7.93 -10.07 4.45
#